data_AF-A0A7G8TD27-F1
#
_entry.id   AF-A0A7G8TD27-F1
#
_cell.length_a   1.000
_cell.length_b   1.000
_cell.length_c   1.000
_cell.angle_alpha   90.00
_cell.angle_beta   90.00
_cell.angle_gamma   90.00
#
_symmetry.space_group_name_H-M   'P 1'
#
loop_
_entity.id
_entity.type
_entity.pdbx_description
1 polymer ?
#
loop_
_entity_poly.entity_id
_entity_poly.type
_entity_poly.pdbx_seq_one_letter_code
_entity_poly.pdbx_strand_id
1 'polypeptide(L)'
;MWYSIVRIIIFILFSIGLLFFYKKHKKVLKTRGIIVSFLVAAVCCSLSSLLPVENLFITFSSPQTVFNYSVMGDINTVVEGEKSALILYTNEGARSRSIIPKSKTGWKIKIYSTNEETFSKTWLDSDEKIYRMSVYWCKHTNDYYIIISKLFTDDPVNIVDNRNSLFQKSKSSIDSSITYYAYVNDIDQNYKLTVDGKSIHIDTK
;
A
#
# COMPACT_ATOMS: atom_id res chain seq x y z
N MET A 1 -8.86 6.87 7.26
CA MET A 1 -9.74 7.08 8.45
C MET A 1 -11.22 7.07 8.08
N TRP A 2 -11.64 7.81 7.04
CA TRP A 2 -13.03 7.82 6.55
C TRP A 2 -13.56 6.47 6.11
N TYR A 3 -12.73 5.66 5.43
CA TYR A 3 -13.07 4.31 5.00
C TYR A 3 -13.60 3.41 6.13
N SER A 4 -12.90 3.37 7.27
CA SER A 4 -13.33 2.58 8.44
C SER A 4 -14.59 3.13 9.10
N ILE A 5 -14.71 4.47 9.18
CA ILE A 5 -15.86 5.14 9.80
C ILE A 5 -17.14 4.88 9.01
N VAL A 6 -17.10 5.03 7.67
CA VAL A 6 -18.26 4.75 6.79
C VAL A 6 -18.79 3.34 7.01
N ARG A 7 -17.88 2.36 7.13
CA ARG A 7 -18.23 0.95 7.31
C ARG A 7 -18.83 0.64 8.68
N ILE A 8 -18.31 1.27 9.74
CA ILE A 8 -18.87 1.17 11.09
C ILE A 8 -20.29 1.76 11.10
N ILE A 9 -20.50 2.92 10.48
CA ILE A 9 -21.83 3.55 10.40
C ILE A 9 -22.82 2.65 9.67
N ILE A 10 -22.44 2.06 8.52
CA ILE A 10 -23.30 1.13 7.78
C ILE A 10 -23.68 -0.08 8.66
N PHE A 11 -22.73 -0.65 9.41
CA PHE A 11 -23.00 -1.78 10.29
C PHE A 11 -23.94 -1.42 11.45
N ILE A 12 -23.76 -0.24 12.05
CA ILE A 12 -24.64 0.26 13.12
C ILE A 12 -26.06 0.45 12.59
N LEU A 13 -26.22 1.10 11.43
CA LEU A 13 -27.52 1.33 10.80
C LEU A 13 -28.21 0.00 10.46
N PHE A 14 -27.47 -0.98 9.92
CA PHE A 14 -28.00 -2.30 9.62
C PHE A 14 -28.45 -3.04 10.89
N SER A 15 -27.66 -2.98 11.96
CA SER A 15 -27.97 -3.61 13.25
C SER A 15 -29.22 -2.98 13.89
N ILE A 16 -29.34 -1.65 13.83
CA ILE A 16 -30.53 -0.93 14.29
C ILE A 16 -31.77 -1.34 13.47
N GLY A 17 -31.63 -1.43 12.15
CA GLY A 17 -32.70 -1.89 11.25
C GLY A 17 -33.19 -3.30 11.60
N LEU A 18 -32.28 -4.23 11.87
CA LEU A 18 -32.64 -5.59 12.33
C LEU A 18 -33.39 -5.58 13.66
N LEU A 19 -32.99 -4.74 14.62
CA LEU A 19 -33.66 -4.61 15.93
C LEU A 19 -35.08 -4.05 15.78
N PHE A 20 -35.28 -3.02 14.96
CA PHE A 20 -36.61 -2.48 14.67
C PHE A 20 -37.49 -3.51 13.95
N PHE A 21 -36.95 -4.20 12.96
CA PHE A 21 -37.68 -5.24 12.22
C PHE A 21 -38.10 -6.39 13.13
N TYR A 22 -37.21 -6.83 14.03
CA TYR A 22 -37.53 -7.83 15.04
C TYR A 22 -38.65 -7.38 15.98
N LYS A 23 -38.56 -6.15 16.54
CA LYS A 23 -39.61 -5.62 17.42
C LYS A 23 -40.97 -5.60 16.71
N LYS A 24 -41.00 -5.27 15.42
CA LYS A 24 -42.22 -5.23 14.60
C LYS A 24 -42.79 -6.61 14.27
N HIS A 25 -41.93 -7.60 14.01
CA HIS A 25 -42.34 -8.93 13.51
C HIS A 25 -42.04 -10.08 14.50
N LYS A 26 -42.02 -9.79 15.81
CA LYS A 26 -41.66 -10.71 16.90
C LYS A 26 -42.41 -12.04 16.90
N LYS A 27 -43.63 -12.08 16.33
CA LYS A 27 -44.45 -13.29 16.18
C LYS A 27 -44.02 -14.20 15.01
N VAL A 28 -43.34 -13.66 14.01
CA VAL A 28 -42.94 -14.37 12.77
C VAL A 28 -41.46 -14.78 12.82
N LEU A 29 -40.60 -13.95 13.43
CA LEU A 29 -39.17 -14.20 13.54
C LEU A 29 -38.81 -14.88 14.87
N LYS A 30 -38.33 -16.13 14.80
CA LYS A 30 -37.75 -16.83 15.96
C LYS A 30 -36.38 -16.24 16.31
N THR A 31 -36.01 -16.25 17.60
CA THR A 31 -34.72 -15.74 18.12
C THR A 31 -33.50 -16.27 17.33
N ARG A 32 -33.55 -17.52 16.88
CA ARG A 32 -32.50 -18.14 16.06
C ARG A 32 -32.28 -17.42 14.72
N GLY A 33 -33.35 -16.96 14.07
CA GLY A 33 -33.26 -16.24 12.79
C GLY A 33 -32.54 -14.90 12.92
N ILE A 34 -32.73 -14.20 14.04
CA ILE A 34 -32.05 -12.93 14.32
C ILE A 34 -30.56 -13.15 14.57
N ILE A 35 -30.22 -14.18 15.33
CA ILE A 35 -28.82 -14.56 15.59
C ILE A 35 -28.13 -14.88 14.26
N VAL A 36 -28.77 -15.68 13.39
CA VAL A 36 -28.24 -15.97 12.06
C VAL A 36 -28.08 -14.70 11.22
N SER A 37 -29.07 -13.82 11.16
CA SER A 37 -28.96 -12.55 10.44
C SER A 37 -27.83 -11.67 10.97
N PHE A 38 -27.62 -11.62 12.29
CA PHE A 38 -26.52 -10.88 12.90
C PHE A 38 -25.17 -11.49 12.54
N LEU A 39 -25.04 -12.81 12.58
CA LEU A 39 -23.82 -13.51 12.16
C LEU A 39 -23.50 -13.25 10.68
N VAL A 40 -24.50 -13.33 9.80
CA VAL A 40 -24.35 -13.01 8.37
C VAL A 40 -23.90 -11.56 8.19
N ALA A 41 -24.50 -10.62 8.93
CA ALA A 41 -24.11 -9.20 8.88
C ALA A 41 -22.66 -8.99 9.31
N ALA A 42 -22.23 -9.62 10.40
CA ALA A 42 -20.87 -9.54 10.89
C ALA A 42 -19.87 -10.12 9.87
N VAL A 43 -20.21 -11.22 9.21
CA VAL A 43 -19.41 -11.80 8.12
C VAL A 43 -19.34 -10.84 6.93
N CYS A 44 -20.46 -10.26 6.48
CA CYS A 44 -20.49 -9.29 5.39
C CYS A 44 -19.65 -8.04 5.69
N CYS A 45 -19.71 -7.53 6.92
CA CYS A 45 -18.86 -6.40 7.34
C CYS A 45 -17.38 -6.77 7.39
N SER A 46 -17.05 -7.98 7.82
CA SER A 46 -15.68 -8.49 7.82
C SER A 46 -15.16 -8.69 6.39
N LEU A 47 -15.97 -9.24 5.48
CA LEU A 47 -15.60 -9.38 4.07
C LEU A 47 -15.45 -8.03 3.37
N SER A 48 -16.34 -7.08 3.67
CA SER A 48 -16.18 -5.70 3.22
C SER A 48 -14.83 -5.16 3.68
N SER A 49 -14.40 -5.38 4.93
CA SER A 49 -13.07 -4.97 5.42
C SER A 49 -11.89 -5.42 4.54
N LEU A 50 -12.00 -6.61 3.94
CA LEU A 50 -10.98 -7.20 3.05
C LEU A 50 -11.10 -6.75 1.60
N LEU A 51 -12.32 -6.47 1.14
CA LEU A 51 -12.64 -6.12 -0.24
C LEU A 51 -13.21 -4.69 -0.32
N PRO A 52 -12.53 -3.75 -1.00
CA PRO A 52 -13.05 -2.42 -1.23
C PRO A 52 -14.22 -2.48 -2.22
N VAL A 53 -15.43 -2.76 -1.72
CA VAL A 53 -16.68 -2.76 -2.49
C VAL A 53 -16.91 -1.42 -3.18
N GLU A 54 -16.36 -0.35 -2.62
CA GLU A 54 -16.30 1.00 -3.18
C GLU A 54 -15.70 1.02 -4.58
N ASN A 55 -14.78 0.11 -4.91
CA ASN A 55 -14.20 0.04 -6.25
C ASN A 55 -15.22 -0.31 -7.35
N LEU A 56 -16.39 -0.87 -7.00
CA LEU A 56 -17.48 -1.17 -7.94
C LEU A 56 -18.17 0.10 -8.47
N PHE A 57 -18.15 1.20 -7.71
CA PHE A 57 -18.91 2.41 -8.05
C PHE A 57 -18.10 3.72 -7.92
N ILE A 58 -16.95 3.70 -7.23
CA ILE A 58 -16.05 4.85 -7.09
C ILE A 58 -14.80 4.64 -7.92
N THR A 59 -14.42 5.67 -8.67
CA THR A 59 -13.12 5.77 -9.33
C THR A 59 -12.52 7.12 -8.95
N PHE A 60 -11.25 7.13 -8.58
CA PHE A 60 -10.57 8.32 -8.09
C PHE A 60 -9.72 8.94 -9.21
N SER A 61 -9.60 10.27 -9.20
CA SER A 61 -8.84 11.03 -10.20
C SER A 61 -7.32 10.94 -10.01
N SER A 62 -6.87 10.75 -8.77
CA SER A 62 -5.44 10.67 -8.43
C SER A 62 -5.14 9.62 -7.35
N PRO A 63 -3.89 9.12 -7.27
CA PRO A 63 -3.51 8.18 -6.22
C PRO A 63 -3.55 8.84 -4.83
N GLN A 64 -3.25 10.14 -4.72
CA GLN A 64 -3.37 10.90 -3.46
C GLN A 64 -4.80 10.91 -2.93
N THR A 65 -5.81 11.04 -3.81
CA THR A 65 -7.21 11.00 -3.36
C THR A 65 -7.58 9.63 -2.80
N VAL A 66 -7.13 8.54 -3.45
CA VAL A 66 -7.31 7.18 -2.91
C VAL A 66 -6.62 7.03 -1.55
N PHE A 67 -5.40 7.54 -1.43
CA PHE A 67 -4.62 7.50 -0.20
C PHE A 67 -5.35 8.21 0.94
N ASN A 68 -5.76 9.46 0.75
CA ASN A 68 -6.46 10.24 1.77
C ASN A 68 -7.81 9.61 2.18
N TYR A 69 -8.44 8.85 1.28
CA TYR A 69 -9.67 8.14 1.56
C TYR A 69 -9.42 6.88 2.43
N SER A 70 -8.45 6.05 2.03
CA SER A 70 -8.25 4.69 2.55
C SER A 70 -7.14 4.52 3.58
N VAL A 71 -6.17 5.42 3.62
CA VAL A 71 -4.97 5.36 4.48
C VAL A 71 -4.94 6.57 5.42
N MET A 72 -4.24 6.44 6.55
CA MET A 72 -3.95 7.54 7.48
C MET A 72 -2.46 7.87 7.41
N GLY A 73 -2.15 9.17 7.42
CA GLY A 73 -0.80 9.69 7.36
C GLY A 73 -0.65 10.83 6.36
N ASP A 74 0.53 11.42 6.33
CA ASP A 74 0.87 12.56 5.49
C ASP A 74 1.75 12.11 4.33
N ILE A 75 1.33 12.40 3.10
CA ILE A 75 2.08 12.07 1.89
C ILE A 75 3.38 12.86 1.88
N ASN A 76 4.52 12.16 1.80
CA ASN A 76 5.82 12.78 1.58
C ASN A 76 6.11 12.91 0.09
N THR A 77 5.84 11.86 -0.69
CA THR A 77 6.10 11.83 -2.12
C THR A 77 5.23 10.80 -2.82
N VAL A 78 5.06 10.99 -4.13
CA VAL A 78 4.34 10.07 -5.02
C VAL A 78 5.23 9.78 -6.22
N VAL A 79 5.41 8.48 -6.49
CA VAL A 79 6.14 7.97 -7.65
C VAL A 79 5.14 7.23 -8.51
N GLU A 80 4.75 7.82 -9.63
CA GLU A 80 3.82 7.18 -10.57
C GLU A 80 4.56 6.20 -11.47
N GLY A 81 4.03 4.97 -11.55
CA GLY A 81 4.32 4.01 -12.59
C GLY A 81 3.24 4.02 -13.68
N GLU A 82 3.28 3.05 -14.59
CA GLU A 82 2.31 2.98 -15.70
C GLU A 82 0.90 2.60 -15.23
N LYS A 83 0.81 1.59 -14.35
CA LYS A 83 -0.43 0.97 -13.87
C LYS A 83 -0.61 1.07 -12.36
N SER A 84 0.24 1.82 -11.68
CA SER A 84 0.19 2.00 -10.23
C SER A 84 0.96 3.25 -9.81
N ALA A 85 0.92 3.58 -8.51
CA ALA A 85 1.75 4.61 -7.92
C ALA A 85 2.22 4.17 -6.53
N LEU A 86 3.50 4.37 -6.24
CA LEU A 86 4.05 4.27 -4.90
C LEU A 86 3.87 5.62 -4.19
N ILE A 87 3.32 5.56 -2.99
CA ILE A 87 3.24 6.69 -2.06
C ILE A 87 4.12 6.38 -0.87
N LEU A 88 5.10 7.24 -0.60
CA LEU A 88 5.81 7.26 0.68
C LEU A 88 5.14 8.30 1.56
N TYR A 89 4.83 7.91 2.79
CA TYR A 89 4.08 8.73 3.73
C TYR A 89 4.59 8.54 5.15
N THR A 90 4.31 9.51 6.01
CA THR A 90 4.57 9.43 7.45
C THR A 90 3.25 9.15 8.16
N ASN A 91 3.22 8.17 9.04
CA ASN A 91 2.09 7.92 9.93
C ASN A 91 2.60 7.75 11.36
N GLU A 92 2.07 8.55 12.30
CA GLU A 92 2.48 8.55 13.70
C GLU A 92 4.01 8.68 13.89
N GLY A 93 4.65 9.50 13.06
CA GLY A 93 6.10 9.72 13.07
C GLY A 93 6.92 8.61 12.37
N ALA A 94 6.32 7.48 12.01
CA ALA A 94 6.98 6.40 11.29
C ALA A 94 6.81 6.53 9.77
N ARG A 95 7.89 6.31 9.02
CA ARG A 95 7.84 6.22 7.56
C ARG A 95 7.18 4.92 7.13
N SER A 96 6.25 5.03 6.20
CA SER A 96 5.52 3.93 5.62
C SER A 96 5.36 4.14 4.11
N ARG A 97 4.78 3.13 3.46
CA ARG A 97 4.58 3.08 2.02
C ARG A 97 3.24 2.47 1.66
N SER A 98 2.68 2.89 0.54
CA SER A 98 1.49 2.28 -0.04
C SER A 98 1.61 2.27 -1.55
N ILE A 99 1.25 1.16 -2.20
CA ILE A 99 1.12 1.10 -3.65
C ILE A 99 -0.36 1.14 -3.99
N ILE A 100 -0.74 2.03 -4.91
CA ILE A 100 -2.12 2.26 -5.31
C ILE A 100 -2.27 1.84 -6.77
N PRO A 101 -3.20 0.91 -7.07
CA PRO A 101 -3.38 0.41 -8.43
C PRO A 101 -4.17 1.41 -9.28
N LYS A 102 -3.82 1.45 -10.57
CA LYS A 102 -4.51 2.21 -11.61
C LYS A 102 -5.31 1.25 -12.48
N SER A 103 -6.58 1.58 -12.69
CA SER A 103 -7.46 0.91 -13.64
C SER A 103 -7.56 1.71 -14.94
N LYS A 104 -8.23 1.16 -15.95
CA LYS A 104 -8.46 1.85 -17.24
C LYS A 104 -9.17 3.20 -17.09
N THR A 105 -10.00 3.37 -16.07
CA THR A 105 -10.84 4.55 -15.87
C THR A 105 -10.35 5.48 -14.76
N GLY A 106 -9.24 5.14 -14.09
CA GLY A 106 -8.67 5.93 -12.98
C GLY A 106 -8.19 5.06 -11.83
N TRP A 107 -8.00 5.65 -10.66
CA TRP A 107 -7.35 5.01 -9.51
C TRP A 107 -8.35 4.26 -8.63
N LYS A 108 -7.90 3.16 -8.04
CA LYS A 108 -8.73 2.26 -7.23
C LYS A 108 -8.10 2.02 -5.86
N ILE A 109 -8.94 1.73 -4.87
CA ILE A 109 -8.49 1.36 -3.52
C ILE A 109 -7.78 0.01 -3.63
N LYS A 110 -6.60 -0.09 -3.01
CA LYS A 110 -5.85 -1.35 -2.97
C LYS A 110 -6.62 -2.43 -2.20
N ILE A 111 -6.61 -3.65 -2.71
CA ILE A 111 -6.94 -4.85 -1.95
C ILE A 111 -5.70 -5.32 -1.18
N TYR A 112 -5.88 -6.14 -0.14
CA TYR A 112 -4.75 -6.63 0.68
C TYR A 112 -3.62 -7.27 -0.15
N SER A 113 -3.97 -7.98 -1.22
CA SER A 113 -3.02 -8.66 -2.12
C SER A 113 -2.50 -7.80 -3.28
N THR A 114 -2.70 -6.48 -3.29
CA THR A 114 -2.35 -5.63 -4.46
C THR A 114 -0.86 -5.59 -4.74
N ASN A 115 -0.02 -5.69 -3.71
CA ASN A 115 1.41 -5.62 -3.86
C ASN A 115 2.13 -6.69 -3.03
N GLU A 116 3.37 -6.95 -3.39
CA GLU A 116 4.24 -7.91 -2.73
C GLU A 116 5.66 -7.36 -2.64
N GLU A 117 6.33 -7.60 -1.51
CA GLU A 117 7.77 -7.40 -1.41
C GLU A 117 8.44 -8.61 -2.05
N THR A 118 8.90 -8.46 -3.29
CA THR A 118 9.51 -9.56 -4.05
C THR A 118 10.97 -9.76 -3.71
N PHE A 119 11.61 -8.75 -3.14
CA PHE A 119 13.02 -8.80 -2.75
C PHE A 119 13.29 -7.89 -1.56
N SER A 120 14.12 -8.35 -0.63
CA SER A 120 14.61 -7.57 0.51
C SER A 120 16.07 -7.94 0.77
N LYS A 121 16.94 -6.94 0.96
CA LYS A 121 18.35 -7.16 1.26
C LYS A 121 18.88 -6.08 2.19
N THR A 122 19.65 -6.51 3.19
CA THR A 122 20.43 -5.63 4.06
C THR A 122 21.91 -5.97 3.91
N TRP A 123 22.77 -4.97 3.82
CA TRP A 123 24.23 -5.18 3.79
C TRP A 123 24.96 -4.01 4.44
N LEU A 124 26.24 -4.24 4.75
CA LEU A 124 27.18 -3.22 5.19
C LEU A 124 28.10 -2.82 4.04
N ASP A 125 28.47 -1.55 3.97
CA ASP A 125 29.63 -1.12 3.18
C ASP A 125 30.95 -1.32 3.95
N SER A 126 32.07 -0.87 3.37
CA SER A 126 33.39 -0.97 3.99
C SER A 126 33.54 -0.16 5.27
N ASP A 127 32.70 0.86 5.47
CA ASP A 127 32.72 1.77 6.62
C ASP A 127 31.63 1.39 7.64
N GLU A 128 31.16 0.14 7.59
CA GLU A 128 30.10 -0.42 8.44
C GLU A 128 28.77 0.35 8.37
N LYS A 129 28.50 1.09 7.29
CA LYS A 129 27.21 1.76 7.09
C LYS A 129 26.19 0.77 6.58
N ILE A 130 24.98 0.86 7.14
CA ILE A 130 23.90 -0.09 6.85
C ILE A 130 23.11 0.40 5.65
N TYR A 131 23.00 -0.48 4.65
CA TYR A 131 22.07 -0.34 3.54
C TYR A 131 20.90 -1.30 3.73
N ARG A 132 19.70 -0.82 3.46
CA ARG A 132 18.48 -1.64 3.35
C ARG A 132 17.82 -1.37 2.02
N MET A 133 17.61 -2.42 1.24
CA MET A 133 16.89 -2.36 -0.03
C MET A 133 15.67 -3.26 0.02
N SER A 134 14.57 -2.76 -0.55
CA SER A 134 13.39 -3.54 -0.85
C SER A 134 12.91 -3.28 -2.27
N VAL A 135 12.39 -4.31 -2.92
CA VAL A 135 11.70 -4.20 -4.21
C VAL A 135 10.25 -4.61 -4.00
N TYR A 136 9.34 -3.75 -4.44
CA TYR A 136 7.90 -3.99 -4.35
C TYR A 136 7.31 -4.11 -5.74
N TRP A 137 6.56 -5.16 -5.95
CA TRP A 137 5.81 -5.40 -7.17
C TRP A 137 4.34 -5.06 -6.98
N CYS A 138 3.75 -4.32 -7.92
CA CYS A 138 2.29 -4.23 -8.03
C CYS A 138 1.78 -5.45 -8.83
N LYS A 139 1.09 -6.37 -8.15
CA LYS A 139 0.70 -7.66 -8.75
C LYS A 139 -0.07 -7.48 -10.06
N HIS A 140 0.18 -8.40 -10.99
CA HIS A 140 -0.46 -8.41 -12.32
C HIS A 140 -0.15 -7.18 -13.18
N THR A 141 0.92 -6.46 -12.87
CA THR A 141 1.46 -5.36 -13.68
C THR A 141 2.95 -5.56 -13.89
N ASN A 142 3.57 -4.73 -14.72
CA ASN A 142 5.04 -4.69 -14.84
C ASN A 142 5.63 -3.58 -13.96
N ASP A 143 4.85 -3.04 -13.01
CA ASP A 143 5.30 -1.94 -12.17
C ASP A 143 6.02 -2.46 -10.94
N TYR A 144 7.31 -2.14 -10.87
CA TYR A 144 8.14 -2.35 -9.69
C TYR A 144 8.58 -1.02 -9.10
N TYR A 145 8.81 -1.04 -7.79
CA TYR A 145 9.34 0.08 -7.05
C TYR A 145 10.51 -0.37 -6.19
N ILE A 146 11.66 0.26 -6.40
CA ILE A 146 12.86 0.01 -5.63
C ILE A 146 12.97 1.09 -4.57
N ILE A 147 13.23 0.69 -3.33
CA ILE A 147 13.51 1.59 -2.21
C ILE A 147 14.84 1.16 -1.59
N ILE A 148 15.81 2.08 -1.52
CA ILE A 148 17.15 1.85 -0.95
C ILE A 148 17.40 2.91 0.11
N SER A 149 17.64 2.51 1.34
CA SER A 149 17.98 3.41 2.45
C SER A 149 19.42 3.17 2.89
N LYS A 150 20.23 4.24 2.95
CA LYS A 150 21.50 4.27 3.68
C LYS A 150 21.22 4.86 5.06
N LEU A 151 21.44 4.09 6.11
CA LEU A 151 21.01 4.44 7.47
C LEU A 151 22.10 5.20 8.23
N PHE A 152 21.68 6.13 9.09
CA PHE A 152 22.54 6.87 10.03
C PHE A 152 23.64 7.73 9.38
N THR A 153 23.46 8.10 8.11
CA THR A 153 24.37 8.99 7.39
C THR A 153 23.65 9.71 6.26
N ASP A 154 24.17 10.88 5.89
CA ASP A 154 23.73 11.69 4.75
C ASP A 154 24.71 11.69 3.57
N ASP A 155 25.66 10.76 3.57
CA ASP A 155 26.54 10.54 2.43
C ASP A 155 25.73 10.22 1.17
N PRO A 156 26.03 10.86 0.02
CA PRO A 156 25.38 10.53 -1.23
C PRO A 156 25.70 9.09 -1.63
N VAL A 157 24.73 8.45 -2.28
CA VAL A 157 24.84 7.09 -2.82
C VAL A 157 24.71 7.21 -4.33
N ASN A 158 25.64 6.58 -5.05
CA ASN A 158 25.54 6.46 -6.49
C ASN A 158 24.70 5.22 -6.84
N ILE A 159 23.53 5.44 -7.43
CA ILE A 159 22.61 4.37 -7.82
C ILE A 159 22.36 4.46 -9.32
N VAL A 160 22.69 3.39 -10.03
CA VAL A 160 22.52 3.28 -11.48
C VAL A 160 21.94 1.92 -11.80
N ASP A 161 20.99 1.87 -12.71
CA ASP A 161 20.46 0.63 -13.27
C ASP A 161 20.64 0.57 -14.80
N ASN A 162 20.34 -0.57 -15.40
CA ASN A 162 20.37 -0.74 -16.86
C ASN A 162 19.05 -0.36 -17.55
N ARG A 163 18.11 0.25 -16.84
CA ARG A 163 16.82 0.74 -17.36
C ARG A 163 16.76 2.27 -17.39
N ASN A 164 17.82 2.96 -16.94
CA ASN A 164 17.90 4.42 -16.80
C ASN A 164 16.77 4.98 -15.91
N SER A 165 16.42 4.25 -14.86
CA SER A 165 15.36 4.67 -13.95
C SER A 165 15.78 5.91 -13.16
N LEU A 166 14.83 6.82 -12.92
CA LEU A 166 15.08 8.05 -12.18
C LEU A 166 14.97 7.81 -10.67
N PHE A 167 16.12 7.61 -10.01
CA PHE A 167 16.18 7.52 -8.55
C PHE A 167 16.08 8.90 -7.90
N GLN A 168 14.95 9.14 -7.25
CA GLN A 168 14.73 10.31 -6.41
C GLN A 168 15.21 10.02 -4.99
N LYS A 169 15.56 11.07 -4.23
CA LYS A 169 16.05 10.94 -2.86
C LYS A 169 15.24 11.75 -1.86
N SER A 170 15.12 11.24 -0.65
CA SER A 170 14.61 11.97 0.51
C SER A 170 15.52 11.74 1.72
N LYS A 171 15.77 12.79 2.50
CA LYS A 171 16.58 12.73 3.72
C LYS A 171 15.67 12.60 4.94
N SER A 172 16.10 11.84 5.94
CA SER A 172 15.48 11.79 7.26
C SER A 172 15.86 12.97 8.10
N SER A 173 14.85 13.63 8.67
CA SER A 173 15.03 14.66 9.69
C SER A 173 15.33 14.08 11.07
N ILE A 174 15.18 12.76 11.26
CA ILE A 174 15.29 12.11 12.58
C ILE A 174 16.67 11.49 12.79
N ASP A 175 17.16 10.72 11.83
CA ASP A 175 18.34 9.84 11.97
C ASP A 175 19.38 10.05 10.86
N SER A 176 19.31 11.17 10.14
CA SER A 176 20.17 11.51 8.98
C SER A 176 20.09 10.56 7.78
N SER A 177 19.41 9.42 7.89
CA SER A 177 19.29 8.41 6.84
C SER A 177 18.76 8.97 5.51
N ILE A 178 19.40 8.62 4.40
CA ILE A 178 18.91 8.95 3.05
C ILE A 178 18.20 7.74 2.45
N THR A 179 17.04 7.98 1.86
CA THR A 179 16.28 6.98 1.12
C THR A 179 16.15 7.39 -0.33
N TYR A 180 16.56 6.49 -1.22
CA TYR A 180 16.39 6.58 -2.66
C TYR A 180 15.24 5.69 -3.10
N TYR A 181 14.47 6.15 -4.06
CA TYR A 181 13.33 5.41 -4.58
C TYR A 181 13.10 5.70 -6.06
N ALA A 182 12.67 4.67 -6.79
CA ALA A 182 12.39 4.76 -8.21
C ALA A 182 11.25 3.82 -8.61
N TYR A 183 10.54 4.22 -9.67
CA TYR A 183 9.76 3.32 -10.49
C TYR A 183 10.68 2.62 -11.49
N VAL A 184 10.49 1.32 -11.67
CA VAL A 184 11.17 0.53 -12.70
C VAL A 184 10.12 -0.29 -13.43
N ASN A 185 10.07 -0.15 -14.76
CA ASN A 185 9.25 -1.00 -15.60
C ASN A 185 9.98 -2.33 -15.80
N ASP A 186 9.29 -3.43 -15.50
CA ASP A 186 9.68 -4.80 -15.81
C ASP A 186 11.07 -5.20 -15.28
N ILE A 187 11.12 -5.62 -14.00
CA ILE A 187 12.33 -6.22 -13.42
C ILE A 187 12.38 -7.69 -13.83
N ASP A 188 13.15 -7.97 -14.87
CA ASP A 188 13.42 -9.30 -15.40
C ASP A 188 14.80 -9.83 -14.95
N GLN A 189 15.15 -11.05 -15.37
CA GLN A 189 16.46 -11.66 -15.08
C GLN A 189 17.65 -10.86 -15.63
N ASN A 190 17.41 -9.97 -16.60
CA ASN A 190 18.44 -9.12 -17.20
C ASN A 190 18.59 -7.79 -16.46
N TYR A 191 17.73 -7.49 -15.49
CA TYR A 191 17.80 -6.26 -14.72
C TYR A 191 19.08 -6.22 -13.88
N LYS A 192 19.80 -5.10 -13.96
CA LYS A 192 21.06 -4.88 -13.25
C LYS A 192 20.96 -3.58 -12.49
N LEU A 193 21.21 -3.66 -11.19
CA LEU A 193 21.29 -2.52 -10.30
C LEU A 193 22.68 -2.43 -9.69
N THR A 194 23.26 -1.24 -9.70
CA THR A 194 24.54 -0.95 -9.06
C THR A 194 24.33 0.11 -7.98
N VAL A 195 24.82 -0.17 -6.78
CA VAL A 195 24.79 0.75 -5.64
C VAL A 195 26.22 0.95 -5.15
N ASP A 196 26.74 2.18 -5.26
CA ASP A 196 28.14 2.54 -4.95
C ASP A 196 29.16 1.61 -5.61
N GLY A 197 28.95 1.33 -6.90
CA GLY A 197 29.82 0.44 -7.69
C GLY A 197 29.62 -1.06 -7.43
N LYS A 198 28.82 -1.45 -6.44
CA LYS A 198 28.49 -2.85 -6.13
C LYS A 198 27.25 -3.30 -6.90
N SER A 199 27.40 -4.33 -7.73
CA SER A 199 26.26 -4.96 -8.41
C SER A 199 25.37 -5.68 -7.39
N ILE A 200 24.08 -5.40 -7.44
CA ILE A 200 23.04 -6.04 -6.64
C ILE A 200 22.23 -6.95 -7.56
N HIS A 201 22.33 -8.25 -7.34
CA HIS A 201 21.48 -9.22 -8.00
C HIS A 201 20.10 -9.25 -7.32
N ILE A 202 19.06 -8.96 -8.10
CA ILE A 202 17.67 -9.00 -7.65
C ILE A 202 17.05 -10.26 -8.27
N ASP A 203 16.61 -11.18 -7.41
CA ASP A 203 15.89 -12.37 -7.80
C ASP A 203 14.44 -12.18 -7.37
N THR A 204 13.59 -11.73 -8.30
CA THR A 204 12.14 -11.60 -8.08
C THR A 204 11.46 -12.89 -8.50
N LYS A 205 10.70 -13.50 -7.59
CA LYS A 205 9.87 -14.69 -7.84
C LYS A 205 8.75 -14.45 -8.84
#